data_AF-A0A950VNF7-F1
#
_entry.id   AF-A0A950VNF7-F1
#
_cell.length_a   1.000
_cell.length_b   1.000
_cell.length_c   1.000
_cell.angle_alpha   90.00
_cell.angle_beta   90.00
_cell.angle_gamma   90.00
#
_symmetry.space_group_name_H-M   'P 1'
#
loop_
_entity.id
_entity.type
_entity.pdbx_description
1 polymer ?
#
loop_
_entity_poly.entity_id
_entity_poly.type
_entity_poly.pdbx_seq_one_letter_code
_entity_poly.pdbx_strand_id
1 'polypeptide(L)'
;MTPAISYELFVLEAVRERVRCKEVWVSGADRYRNPDDDLPSDFVVRREADYQELGQPLEADAFIGGLQQEMADALAMLDRGLPTNPDVRLVLRSNGKNATFDSRRSRRCPIHPISSVSSWNSVAAGHRPVCSTC
;
A
#
# COMPACT_ATOMS: atom_id res chain seq x y z
N MET A 1 -27.67 36.23 0.24
CA MET A 1 -26.46 35.42 0.46
C MET A 1 -26.21 35.44 1.96
N THR A 2 -26.58 34.38 2.68
CA THR A 2 -26.61 34.36 4.15
C THR A 2 -25.21 34.08 4.72
N PRO A 3 -24.54 35.06 5.35
CA PRO A 3 -23.15 34.91 5.80
C PRO A 3 -22.96 33.86 6.90
N ALA A 4 -24.04 33.45 7.59
CA ALA A 4 -24.01 32.41 8.62
C ALA A 4 -23.62 31.03 8.05
N ILE A 5 -24.10 30.69 6.85
CA ILE A 5 -23.80 29.41 6.20
C ILE A 5 -22.30 29.31 5.89
N SER A 6 -21.67 30.42 5.51
CA SER A 6 -20.23 30.47 5.21
C SER A 6 -19.36 30.28 6.45
N TYR A 7 -19.75 30.86 7.59
CA TYR A 7 -19.01 30.70 8.84
C TYR A 7 -19.09 29.25 9.37
N GLU A 8 -20.30 28.68 9.43
CA GLU A 8 -20.50 27.29 9.87
C GLU A 8 -19.72 26.30 8.99
N LEU A 9 -19.77 26.48 7.67
CA LEU A 9 -19.02 25.64 6.74
C LEU A 9 -17.50 25.70 7.00
N PHE A 10 -16.96 26.91 7.18
CA PHE A 10 -15.54 27.09 7.44
C PHE A 10 -15.11 26.50 8.79
N VAL A 11 -15.94 26.66 9.84
CA VAL A 11 -15.68 26.05 11.15
C VAL A 11 -15.72 24.53 11.06
N LEU A 12 -16.68 23.95 10.35
CA LEU A 12 -16.77 22.49 10.16
C LEU A 12 -15.58 21.95 9.34
N GLU A 13 -15.12 22.68 8.34
CA GLU A 13 -13.93 22.33 7.56
C GLU A 13 -12.68 22.34 8.45
N ALA A 14 -12.50 23.39 9.26
CA ALA A 14 -11.39 23.49 10.20
C ALA A 14 -11.42 22.37 11.26
N VAL A 15 -12.57 22.10 11.86
CA VAL A 15 -12.73 21.01 12.85
C VAL A 15 -12.46 19.66 12.21
N ARG A 16 -12.95 19.42 10.99
CA ARG A 16 -12.71 18.16 10.27
C ARG A 16 -11.22 17.91 10.05
N GLU A 17 -10.46 18.93 9.68
CA GLU A 17 -9.02 18.77 9.46
C GLU A 17 -8.28 18.51 10.78
N ARG A 18 -8.63 19.23 11.84
CA ARG A 18 -8.03 19.02 13.17
C ARG A 18 -8.34 17.65 13.77
N VAL A 19 -9.55 17.14 13.57
CA VAL A 19 -9.95 15.79 14.03
C VAL A 19 -9.19 14.69 13.28
N ARG A 20 -8.91 14.88 11.98
CA ARG A 20 -8.11 13.93 11.18
C ARG A 20 -6.68 13.82 11.67
N CYS A 21 -6.09 14.94 12.05
CA CYS A 21 -4.75 15.00 12.63
C CYS A 21 -4.72 14.68 14.14
N LYS A 22 -5.87 14.33 14.74
CA LYS A 22 -6.04 14.14 16.20
C LYS A 22 -5.57 15.34 17.04
N GLU A 23 -5.59 16.56 16.49
CA GLU A 23 -5.32 17.80 17.24
C GLU A 23 -6.51 18.16 18.15
N VAL A 24 -7.72 17.80 17.71
CA VAL A 24 -8.95 17.81 18.51
C VAL A 24 -9.52 16.40 18.48
N TRP A 25 -9.99 15.91 19.62
CA TRP A 25 -10.56 14.57 19.75
C TRP A 25 -11.95 14.62 20.37
N VAL A 26 -12.70 13.54 20.18
CA VAL A 26 -14.07 13.40 20.69
C VAL A 26 -14.10 12.24 21.68
N SER A 27 -14.47 12.51 22.92
CA SER A 27 -14.62 11.48 23.94
C SER A 27 -15.65 10.42 23.51
N GLY A 28 -15.28 9.15 23.60
CA GLY A 28 -16.12 8.01 23.20
C GLY A 28 -16.12 7.68 21.69
N ALA A 29 -15.42 8.45 20.85
CA ALA A 29 -15.25 8.12 19.44
C ALA A 29 -14.00 7.24 19.25
N ASP A 30 -14.15 5.99 18.78
CA ASP A 30 -13.03 5.06 18.68
C ASP A 30 -11.90 5.54 17.73
N ARG A 31 -12.25 5.93 16.50
CA ARG A 31 -11.26 6.39 15.51
C ARG A 31 -10.60 7.73 15.85
N TYR A 32 -11.32 8.62 16.53
CA TYR A 32 -10.90 10.00 16.81
C TYR A 32 -10.80 10.26 18.32
N ARG A 33 -10.45 9.23 19.09
CA ARG A 33 -10.19 9.33 20.53
C ARG A 33 -8.90 10.07 20.80
N ASN A 34 -8.74 10.46 22.07
CA ASN A 34 -7.53 11.09 22.56
C ASN A 34 -6.31 10.20 22.22
N PRO A 35 -5.27 10.73 21.56
CA PRO A 35 -4.04 9.98 21.31
C PRO A 35 -3.35 9.49 22.59
N ASP A 36 -3.53 10.16 23.73
CA ASP A 36 -2.96 9.70 25.01
C ASP A 36 -3.59 8.38 25.49
N ASP A 37 -4.83 8.10 25.09
CA ASP A 37 -5.55 6.88 25.44
C ASP A 37 -5.21 5.71 24.50
N ASP A 38 -4.43 5.94 23.43
CA ASP A 38 -4.01 4.87 22.51
C ASP A 38 -2.98 3.93 23.15
N LEU A 39 -2.24 4.39 24.16
CA LEU A 39 -1.25 3.59 24.88
C LEU A 39 -1.82 3.11 26.22
N PRO A 40 -1.90 1.79 26.48
CA PRO A 40 -2.29 1.28 27.78
C PRO A 40 -1.38 1.81 28.89
N SER A 41 -1.95 2.12 30.06
CA SER A 41 -1.20 2.67 31.20
C SER A 41 -0.16 1.71 31.78
N ASP A 42 -0.34 0.40 31.55
CA ASP A 42 0.56 -0.68 31.95
C ASP A 42 1.63 -1.00 30.88
N PHE A 43 1.66 -0.29 29.75
CA PHE A 43 2.62 -0.53 28.67
C PHE A 43 4.07 -0.56 29.14
N VAL A 44 4.46 0.34 30.05
CA VAL A 44 5.84 0.37 30.57
C VAL A 44 6.19 -0.91 31.33
N VAL A 45 5.23 -1.50 32.04
CA VAL A 45 5.40 -2.74 32.81
C VAL A 45 5.37 -3.96 31.89
N ARG A 46 4.54 -3.93 30.85
CA ARG A 46 4.31 -5.04 29.94
C ARG A 46 5.07 -4.99 28.63
N ARG A 47 5.92 -3.98 28.43
CA ARG A 47 6.65 -3.73 27.17
C ARG A 47 7.27 -5.00 26.59
N GLU A 48 7.99 -5.78 27.39
CA GLU A 48 8.62 -7.02 26.91
C GLU A 48 7.60 -8.07 26.44
N ALA A 49 6.54 -8.28 27.21
CA ALA A 49 5.48 -9.24 26.89
C ALA A 49 4.70 -8.80 25.65
N ASP A 50 4.37 -7.52 25.53
CA ASP A 50 3.61 -6.97 24.41
C ASP A 50 4.44 -7.04 23.12
N TYR A 51 5.74 -6.74 23.18
CA TYR A 51 6.64 -6.87 22.02
C TYR A 51 6.85 -8.34 21.63
N GLN A 52 6.92 -9.25 22.60
CA GLN A 52 7.01 -10.69 22.36
C GLN A 52 5.74 -11.23 21.69
N GLU A 53 4.55 -10.79 22.12
CA GLU A 53 3.27 -11.15 21.49
C GLU A 53 3.18 -10.65 20.05
N LEU A 54 3.68 -9.44 19.79
CA LEU A 54 3.77 -8.86 18.44
C LEU A 54 4.86 -9.51 17.57
N GLY A 55 5.74 -10.34 18.15
CA GLY A 55 6.90 -10.89 17.45
C GLY A 55 7.91 -9.83 17.00
N GLN A 56 7.93 -8.68 17.68
CA GLN A 56 8.78 -7.54 17.35
C GLN A 56 10.00 -7.49 18.28
N PRO A 57 11.17 -7.04 17.79
CA PRO A 57 12.35 -6.89 18.63
C PRO A 57 12.16 -5.71 19.60
N LEU A 58 12.68 -5.85 20.83
CA LEU A 58 12.63 -4.80 21.84
C LEU A 58 13.51 -3.59 21.48
N GLU A 59 14.62 -3.87 20.78
CA GLU A 59 15.59 -2.90 20.32
C GLU A 59 15.19 -2.29 18.97
N ALA A 60 15.09 -0.96 18.93
CA ALA A 60 14.66 -0.23 17.75
C ALA A 60 15.62 -0.43 16.56
N ASP A 61 16.92 -0.48 16.80
CA ASP A 61 17.92 -0.66 15.74
C ASP A 61 17.81 -2.03 15.06
N ALA A 62 17.44 -3.07 15.81
CA ALA A 62 17.21 -4.40 15.25
C ALA A 62 15.98 -4.42 14.33
N PHE A 63 14.91 -3.73 14.72
CA PHE A 63 13.72 -3.57 13.87
C PHE A 63 14.06 -2.82 12.57
N ILE A 64 14.72 -1.66 12.70
CA ILE A 64 15.07 -0.81 11.56
C ILE A 64 16.01 -1.54 10.61
N GLY A 65 17.02 -2.23 11.14
CA GLY A 65 17.96 -3.02 10.35
C GLY A 65 17.25 -4.13 9.56
N GLY A 66 16.34 -4.86 10.20
CA GLY A 66 15.52 -5.89 9.53
C GLY A 66 14.67 -5.33 8.40
N LEU A 67 13.99 -4.20 8.65
CA LEU A 67 13.15 -3.54 7.65
C LEU A 67 13.95 -3.01 6.45
N GLN A 68 15.10 -2.40 6.70
CA GLN A 68 15.99 -1.92 5.63
C GLN A 68 16.51 -3.07 4.78
N GLN A 69 16.85 -4.20 5.40
CA GLN A 69 17.30 -5.40 4.71
C GLN A 69 16.19 -5.99 3.83
N GLU A 70 14.98 -6.14 4.37
CA GLU A 70 13.81 -6.61 3.60
C GLU A 70 13.55 -5.74 2.36
N MET A 71 13.61 -4.41 2.54
CA MET A 71 13.46 -3.47 1.44
C MET A 71 14.58 -3.62 0.39
N ALA A 72 15.83 -3.77 0.82
CA ALA A 72 16.96 -3.97 -0.07
C ALA A 72 16.83 -5.28 -0.86
N ASP A 73 16.41 -6.37 -0.21
CA ASP A 73 16.20 -7.67 -0.84
C ASP A 73 15.04 -7.65 -1.83
N ALA A 74 13.93 -7.00 -1.49
CA ALA A 74 12.79 -6.80 -2.37
C ALA A 74 13.17 -5.99 -3.62
N LEU A 75 13.96 -4.92 -3.46
CA LEU A 75 14.47 -4.11 -4.57
C LEU A 75 15.45 -4.90 -5.44
N ALA A 76 16.34 -5.70 -4.84
CA ALA A 76 17.27 -6.55 -5.58
C ALA A 76 16.54 -7.66 -6.33
N MET A 77 15.49 -8.23 -5.74
CA MET A 77 14.62 -9.22 -6.40
C MET A 77 13.88 -8.57 -7.58
N LEU A 78 13.34 -7.37 -7.39
CA LEU A 78 12.67 -6.62 -8.44
C LEU A 78 13.65 -6.35 -9.60
N ASP A 79 14.82 -5.79 -9.32
CA ASP A 79 15.85 -5.49 -10.33
C ASP A 79 16.25 -6.72 -11.15
N ARG A 80 16.48 -7.86 -10.48
CA ARG A 80 16.74 -9.15 -11.15
C ARG A 80 15.56 -9.65 -11.99
N GLY A 81 14.33 -9.39 -11.57
CA GLY A 81 13.12 -9.82 -12.27
C GLY A 81 12.74 -8.92 -13.45
N LEU A 82 13.19 -7.67 -13.49
CA LEU A 82 12.81 -6.69 -14.52
C LEU A 82 13.18 -7.13 -15.95
N PRO A 83 14.38 -7.66 -16.25
CA PRO A 83 14.75 -8.06 -17.61
C PRO A 83 13.91 -9.21 -18.17
N THR A 84 13.41 -10.10 -17.31
CA THR A 84 12.65 -11.30 -17.70
C THR A 84 11.14 -11.06 -17.70
N ASN A 85 10.68 -9.91 -17.18
CA ASN A 85 9.25 -9.64 -17.05
C ASN A 85 8.61 -9.24 -18.41
N PRO A 86 7.67 -10.06 -18.96
CA PRO A 86 7.07 -9.81 -20.27
C PRO A 86 6.12 -8.59 -20.33
N ASP A 87 5.63 -8.14 -19.17
CA ASP A 87 4.73 -6.99 -19.03
C ASP A 87 5.47 -5.65 -19.00
N VAL A 88 6.81 -5.71 -18.89
CA VAL A 88 7.68 -4.56 -18.73
C VAL A 88 8.63 -4.46 -19.91
N ARG A 89 8.74 -3.26 -20.49
CA ARG A 89 9.81 -2.96 -21.48
C ARG A 89 10.71 -1.85 -20.94
N LEU A 90 11.98 -2.19 -20.71
CA LEU A 90 13.02 -1.22 -20.38
C LEU A 90 13.52 -0.59 -21.68
N VAL A 91 13.23 0.70 -21.89
CA VAL A 91 13.72 1.44 -23.06
C VAL A 91 14.93 2.26 -22.66
N LEU A 92 16.11 1.90 -23.14
CA LEU A 92 17.34 2.67 -22.95
C LEU A 92 17.32 3.90 -23.87
N ARG A 93 17.42 5.11 -23.31
CA ARG A 93 17.69 6.32 -24.09
C ARG A 93 19.19 6.47 -24.37
N SER A 94 19.53 7.04 -25.52
CA SER A 94 20.89 7.21 -26.05
C SER A 94 21.86 8.01 -25.17
N ASN A 95 21.34 8.69 -24.15
CA ASN A 95 22.09 9.49 -23.19
C ASN A 95 22.38 8.76 -21.85
N GLY A 96 22.14 7.44 -21.78
CA GLY A 96 22.72 6.55 -20.77
C GLY A 96 22.25 6.72 -19.32
N LYS A 97 21.29 7.61 -19.05
CA LYS A 97 20.92 8.00 -17.67
C LYS A 97 19.46 7.74 -17.27
N ASN A 98 18.63 7.16 -18.14
CA ASN A 98 17.29 6.73 -17.77
C ASN A 98 16.71 5.66 -18.69
N ALA A 99 16.31 4.54 -18.10
CA ALA A 99 15.40 3.58 -18.72
C ALA A 99 13.97 3.95 -18.30
N THR A 100 13.09 4.25 -19.25
CA THR A 100 11.67 4.46 -18.94
C THR A 100 10.94 3.13 -18.96
N PHE A 101 10.14 2.86 -17.93
CA PHE A 101 9.21 1.74 -17.87
C PHE A 101 8.05 2.02 -18.83
N ASP A 102 8.07 1.44 -20.02
CA ASP A 102 6.86 1.39 -20.84
C ASP A 102 6.04 0.21 -20.35
N SER A 103 5.15 0.46 -19.40
CA SER A 103 4.06 -0.46 -19.12
C SER A 103 3.33 -0.62 -20.45
N ARG A 104 3.31 -1.82 -21.05
CA ARG A 104 2.28 -2.09 -22.06
C ARG A 104 0.97 -1.88 -21.32
N ARG A 105 0.35 -0.71 -21.49
CA ARG A 105 -1.06 -0.52 -21.16
C ARG A 105 -1.72 -1.60 -21.97
N SER A 106 -2.14 -2.65 -21.27
CA SER A 106 -2.89 -3.78 -21.78
C SER A 106 -3.72 -3.27 -22.96
N ARG A 107 -3.43 -3.78 -24.17
CA ARG A 107 -4.48 -3.80 -25.18
C ARG A 107 -5.56 -4.63 -24.52
N ARG A 108 -6.52 -3.96 -23.88
CA ARG A 108 -7.78 -4.58 -23.51
C ARG A 108 -8.28 -5.23 -24.79
N CYS A 109 -8.25 -6.55 -24.87
CA CYS A 109 -9.16 -7.24 -25.77
C CYS A 109 -10.55 -6.68 -25.43
N PRO A 110 -11.33 -6.24 -26.43
CA PRO A 110 -12.73 -5.94 -26.19
C PRO A 110 -13.33 -7.17 -25.51
N ILE A 111 -14.02 -6.93 -24.41
CA ILE A 111 -14.62 -7.93 -23.55
C ILE A 111 -15.43 -8.88 -24.44
N HIS A 112 -15.01 -10.13 -24.58
CA HIS A 112 -15.93 -11.16 -25.08
C HIS A 112 -16.89 -11.50 -23.93
N PRO A 113 -18.20 -11.66 -24.18
CA PRO A 113 -19.13 -12.06 -23.14
C PRO A 113 -18.72 -13.44 -22.62
N ILE A 114 -18.50 -13.54 -21.31
CA ILE A 114 -18.13 -14.78 -20.63
C ILE A 114 -19.31 -15.75 -20.76
N SER A 115 -19.16 -16.83 -21.50
CA SER A 115 -20.23 -17.81 -21.70
C SER A 115 -20.12 -19.09 -20.85
N SER A 116 -19.08 -19.31 -20.04
CA SER A 116 -19.08 -20.43 -19.06
C SER A 116 -17.95 -20.40 -18.03
N VAL A 117 -18.24 -20.92 -16.82
CA VAL A 117 -17.40 -20.95 -15.61
C VAL A 117 -16.46 -22.15 -15.51
N SER A 118 -16.40 -23.05 -16.49
CA SER A 118 -15.61 -24.28 -16.43
C SER A 118 -14.14 -24.16 -16.88
N SER A 119 -13.62 -22.95 -17.13
CA SER A 119 -12.26 -22.74 -17.68
C SER A 119 -11.19 -22.32 -16.64
N TRP A 120 -11.44 -22.49 -15.34
CA TRP A 120 -10.49 -22.08 -14.30
C TRP A 120 -9.41 -23.12 -13.97
N ASN A 121 -9.60 -24.39 -14.33
CA ASN A 121 -8.66 -25.47 -13.93
C ASN A 121 -7.34 -25.53 -14.71
N SER A 122 -7.14 -24.74 -15.77
CA SER A 122 -5.88 -24.77 -16.56
C SER A 122 -4.81 -23.79 -16.09
N VAL A 123 -5.11 -22.91 -15.11
CA VAL A 123 -4.14 -21.91 -14.61
C VAL A 123 -2.99 -22.54 -13.82
N ALA A 124 -3.16 -23.76 -13.30
CA ALA A 124 -2.14 -24.44 -12.49
C ALA A 124 -0.95 -25.03 -13.29
N ALA A 125 -1.04 -25.14 -14.62
CA ALA A 125 -0.04 -25.85 -15.43
C ALA A 125 0.96 -24.94 -16.18
N GLY A 126 0.98 -23.63 -15.93
CA GLY A 126 1.95 -22.70 -16.55
C GLY A 126 1.80 -22.52 -18.07
N HIS A 127 0.90 -23.24 -18.74
CA HIS A 127 0.58 -23.06 -20.14
C HIS A 127 -0.54 -22.03 -20.28
N ARG A 128 -0.19 -20.81 -20.71
CA ARG A 128 -1.18 -19.84 -21.18
C ARG A 128 -1.69 -20.27 -22.55
N PRO A 129 -3.02 -20.29 -22.80
CA PRO A 129 -3.53 -20.47 -24.14
C PRO A 129 -3.13 -19.26 -24.99
N VAL A 130 -2.40 -19.52 -26.07
CA VAL A 130 -2.13 -18.51 -27.11
C VAL A 130 -3.35 -18.48 -28.02
N CYS A 131 -4.00 -17.32 -28.14
CA CYS A 131 -5.05 -17.12 -29.13
C CYS A 131 -4.40 -17.23 -30.53
N SER A 132 -4.78 -18.23 -31.33
CA SER A 132 -4.16 -18.51 -32.63
C SER A 132 -4.45 -17.46 -33.71
N THR A 133 -5.08 -16.34 -33.36
CA THR A 133 -5.46 -15.26 -34.27
C THR A 133 -4.89 -13.89 -33.84
N CYS A 134 -3.89 -13.86 -32.95
CA CYS A 134 -3.10 -12.66 -32.64
C CYS A 134 -1.60 -12.97 -32.57
#